data_AF-A0A9X6QK99-F1
#
_entry.id   AF-A0A9X6QK99-F1
#
_cell.length_a   1.000
_cell.length_b   1.000
_cell.length_c   1.000
_cell.angle_alpha   90.00
_cell.angle_beta   90.00
_cell.angle_gamma   90.00
#
_symmetry.space_group_name_H-M   'P 1'
#
loop_
_entity.id
_entity.type
_entity.pdbx_description
1 polymer ?
#
loop_
_entity_poly.entity_id
_entity_poly.type
_entity_poly.pdbx_seq_one_letter_code
_entity_poly.pdbx_strand_id
1 'polypeptide(L)'
;MDYIWLDDKSPILEQLPRNFKSAAILLHPFIQMPLGWEKSVRKRPYEHIYPSAEEIIYNGKSVSWKEMMSCSGLHSYADLAMAMLTSISALSEEYKREDLAEKLHSNLKKDLYYPTEDYTSIFLLHKLLKLLGSKGAKNLYFSEPILDTNGLLQVNNTTPLDIWDISNNELIITGEDNEYAFMSIYDSFTTLLLAKEENIEYIVHSMNVEAIICDKKTMIDWYF
;
A
#
# COMPACT_ATOMS: atom_id res chain seq x y z
N MET A 1 3.18 -7.56 -18.27
CA MET A 1 4.04 -8.22 -17.27
C MET A 1 3.09 -8.94 -16.35
N ASP A 2 3.37 -10.20 -16.05
CA ASP A 2 2.49 -11.01 -15.21
C ASP A 2 2.72 -10.66 -13.74
N TYR A 3 1.72 -10.94 -12.90
CA TYR A 3 1.85 -10.80 -11.44
C TYR A 3 3.00 -11.65 -10.89
N ILE A 4 3.73 -11.12 -9.91
CA ILE A 4 4.91 -11.76 -9.32
C ILE A 4 4.51 -12.36 -7.97
N TRP A 5 4.47 -13.69 -7.90
CA TRP A 5 4.25 -14.41 -6.64
C TRP A 5 5.53 -14.47 -5.82
N LEU A 6 5.57 -13.72 -4.72
CA LEU A 6 6.70 -13.71 -3.78
C LEU A 6 6.52 -14.79 -2.70
N ASP A 7 7.60 -15.48 -2.35
CA ASP A 7 7.69 -16.35 -1.19
C ASP A 7 8.35 -15.69 0.02
N ASP A 8 8.19 -16.32 1.18
CA ASP A 8 8.77 -15.96 2.48
C ASP A 8 10.15 -16.60 2.73
N LYS A 9 10.77 -17.20 1.71
CA LYS A 9 12.01 -17.98 1.85
C LYS A 9 13.23 -17.28 1.27
N SER A 10 13.02 -16.31 0.39
CA SER A 10 14.10 -15.57 -0.28
C SER A 10 13.89 -14.05 -0.19
N PRO A 11 14.96 -13.23 -0.17
CA PRO A 11 14.83 -11.77 -0.22
C PRO A 11 14.07 -11.30 -1.46
N ILE A 12 13.29 -10.24 -1.34
CA ILE A 12 12.44 -9.69 -2.42
C ILE A 12 13.25 -9.52 -3.71
N LEU A 13 14.44 -8.91 -3.62
CA LEU A 13 15.27 -8.60 -4.79
C LEU A 13 15.76 -9.84 -5.56
N GLU A 14 15.87 -11.00 -4.89
CA GLU A 14 16.29 -12.25 -5.55
C GLU A 14 15.16 -12.90 -6.36
N GLN A 15 13.91 -12.52 -6.06
CA GLN A 15 12.70 -13.05 -6.69
C GLN A 15 12.23 -12.20 -7.89
N LEU A 16 12.75 -10.98 -8.06
CA LEU A 16 12.32 -10.07 -9.12
C LEU A 16 12.82 -10.49 -10.51
N PRO A 17 12.08 -10.16 -11.58
CA PRO A 17 12.59 -10.25 -12.95
C PRO A 17 13.92 -9.50 -13.09
N ARG A 18 14.88 -10.09 -13.82
CA ARG A 18 16.29 -9.63 -13.91
C ARG A 18 16.50 -8.17 -14.29
N ASN A 19 15.50 -7.54 -14.92
CA ASN A 19 15.55 -6.15 -15.33
C ASN A 19 15.28 -5.17 -14.18
N PHE A 20 14.57 -5.58 -13.13
CA PHE A 20 14.39 -4.76 -11.93
C PHE A 20 15.59 -4.91 -11.02
N LYS A 21 16.19 -3.79 -10.65
CA LYS A 21 17.44 -3.75 -9.88
C LYS A 21 17.24 -3.29 -8.44
N SER A 22 16.13 -2.62 -8.17
CA SER A 22 15.79 -2.11 -6.85
C SER A 22 14.30 -2.17 -6.60
N ALA A 23 13.94 -2.21 -5.32
CA ALA A 23 12.56 -2.21 -4.87
C ALA A 23 12.40 -1.41 -3.57
N ALA A 24 11.18 -0.93 -3.34
CA ALA A 24 10.80 -0.25 -2.12
C ALA A 24 9.40 -0.67 -1.69
N ILE A 25 9.22 -0.95 -0.40
CA ILE A 25 7.93 -1.25 0.20
C ILE A 25 7.30 0.08 0.61
N LEU A 26 6.32 0.54 -0.16
CA LEU A 26 5.61 1.78 0.10
C LEU A 26 4.58 1.56 1.20
N LEU A 27 4.69 2.33 2.28
CA LEU A 27 3.82 2.22 3.44
C LEU A 27 2.51 2.97 3.17
N HIS A 28 1.37 2.30 3.32
CA HIS A 28 0.07 2.92 3.10
C HIS A 28 -0.26 3.86 4.25
N PRO A 29 -0.50 5.15 4.01
CA PRO A 29 -0.86 6.06 5.09
C PRO A 29 -2.25 5.75 5.64
N PHE A 30 -2.43 6.02 6.93
CA PHE A 30 -3.74 5.99 7.60
C PHE A 30 -4.64 7.10 7.05
N ILE A 31 -5.94 6.97 7.26
CA ILE A 31 -6.96 7.86 6.70
C ILE A 31 -7.60 8.67 7.82
N GLN A 32 -7.33 9.96 7.88
CA GLN A 32 -8.07 10.89 8.73
C GLN A 32 -9.23 11.50 7.94
N MET A 33 -10.46 11.15 8.31
CA MET A 33 -11.68 11.77 7.80
C MET A 33 -12.04 13.03 8.61
N PRO A 34 -12.90 13.92 8.09
CA PRO A 34 -13.38 15.08 8.84
C PRO A 34 -14.05 14.69 10.16
N LEU A 35 -13.86 15.50 11.19
CA LEU A 35 -14.42 15.21 12.52
C LEU A 35 -15.95 15.08 12.45
N GLY A 36 -16.46 13.95 12.93
CA GLY A 36 -17.88 13.62 12.90
C GLY A 36 -18.36 13.01 11.58
N TRP A 37 -17.47 12.71 10.64
CA TRP A 37 -17.81 12.05 9.37
C TRP A 37 -18.54 10.73 9.62
N GLU A 38 -18.03 9.85 10.49
CA GLU A 38 -18.66 8.55 10.75
C GLU A 38 -20.11 8.71 11.22
N LYS A 39 -20.33 9.65 12.15
CA LYS A 39 -21.66 9.95 12.70
C LYS A 39 -22.62 10.49 11.62
N SER A 40 -22.08 11.20 10.62
CA SER A 40 -22.88 11.77 9.54
C SER A 40 -23.35 10.73 8.52
N VAL A 41 -22.58 9.65 8.32
CA VAL A 41 -22.90 8.60 7.34
C VAL A 41 -23.59 7.39 7.96
N ARG A 42 -23.37 7.13 9.26
CA ARG A 42 -23.94 5.99 9.98
C ARG A 42 -25.46 6.04 10.01
N LYS A 43 -26.10 5.02 9.45
CA LYS A 43 -27.58 4.87 9.46
C LYS A 43 -28.05 3.93 10.56
N ARG A 44 -27.20 2.96 10.96
CA ARG A 44 -27.53 1.96 11.99
C ARG A 44 -26.44 1.84 13.06
N PRO A 45 -26.80 1.53 14.33
CA PRO A 45 -25.82 1.43 15.42
C PRO A 45 -24.69 0.42 15.18
N TYR A 46 -24.97 -0.69 14.49
CA TYR A 46 -24.05 -1.80 14.29
C TYR A 46 -23.51 -1.90 12.85
N GLU A 47 -23.66 -0.84 12.06
CA GLU A 47 -23.11 -0.77 10.72
C GLU A 47 -21.57 -0.69 10.79
N HIS A 48 -20.86 -1.53 10.04
CA HIS A 48 -19.43 -1.33 9.85
C HIS A 48 -19.25 -0.11 8.94
N ILE A 49 -18.57 0.93 9.45
CA ILE A 49 -18.37 2.18 8.73
C ILE A 49 -16.89 2.31 8.40
N TYR A 50 -16.60 2.40 7.11
CA TYR A 50 -15.28 2.68 6.58
C TYR A 50 -15.45 3.57 5.34
N PRO A 51 -14.59 4.58 5.13
CA PRO A 51 -14.76 5.52 4.03
C PRO A 51 -14.51 4.85 2.68
N SER A 52 -15.33 5.16 1.67
CA SER A 52 -15.10 4.68 0.30
C SER A 52 -13.85 5.34 -0.32
N ALA A 53 -13.29 4.75 -1.37
CA ALA A 53 -12.15 5.35 -2.08
C ALA A 53 -12.45 6.78 -2.55
N GLU A 54 -13.66 7.04 -3.04
CA GLU A 54 -14.13 8.38 -3.41
C GLU A 54 -14.16 9.32 -2.20
N GLU A 55 -14.72 8.88 -1.07
CA GLU A 55 -14.78 9.70 0.14
C GLU A 55 -13.38 10.05 0.66
N ILE A 56 -12.44 9.09 0.60
CA ILE A 56 -11.04 9.31 0.96
C ILE A 56 -10.40 10.34 0.04
N ILE A 57 -10.62 10.27 -1.28
CA ILE A 57 -10.09 11.24 -2.25
C ILE A 57 -10.59 12.65 -1.96
N TYR A 58 -11.89 12.80 -1.69
CA TYR A 58 -12.50 14.13 -1.58
C TYR A 58 -12.35 14.75 -0.18
N ASN A 59 -12.35 13.94 0.87
CA ASN A 59 -12.45 14.42 2.24
C ASN A 59 -11.31 13.94 3.15
N GLY A 60 -10.62 12.87 2.77
CA GLY A 60 -9.59 12.24 3.57
C GLY A 60 -8.27 13.01 3.58
N LYS A 61 -7.53 12.84 4.67
CA LYS A 61 -6.13 13.27 4.79
C LYS A 61 -5.26 12.08 5.16
N SER A 62 -4.13 11.94 4.47
CA SER A 62 -3.13 10.93 4.80
C SER A 62 -2.49 11.24 6.15
N VAL A 63 -2.42 10.24 7.04
CA VAL A 63 -1.62 10.27 8.26
C VAL A 63 -0.49 9.26 8.11
N SER A 64 0.73 9.73 8.27
CA SER A 64 1.95 8.94 8.07
C SER A 64 2.14 7.88 9.17
N TRP A 65 2.88 6.83 8.85
CA TRP A 65 3.35 5.85 9.82
C TRP A 65 4.21 6.50 10.90
N LYS A 66 5.08 7.47 10.54
CA LYS A 66 5.82 8.27 11.54
C LYS A 66 4.91 9.02 12.50
N GLU A 67 3.84 9.65 12.03
CA GLU A 67 2.86 10.31 12.90
C GLU A 67 2.15 9.29 13.79
N MET A 68 1.79 8.13 13.26
CA MET A 68 1.16 7.05 14.03
C MET A 68 2.08 6.45 15.10
N MET A 69 3.34 6.20 14.78
CA MET A 69 4.34 5.78 15.76
C MET A 69 4.51 6.83 16.86
N SER A 70 4.57 8.12 16.47
CA SER A 70 4.72 9.22 17.43
C SER A 70 3.53 9.35 18.39
N CYS A 71 2.29 9.04 17.96
CA CYS A 71 1.13 9.12 18.85
C CYS A 71 0.88 7.83 19.65
N SER A 72 1.22 6.66 19.10
CA SER A 72 1.00 5.36 19.74
C SER A 72 2.11 4.95 20.70
N GLY A 73 3.29 5.54 20.58
CA GLY A 73 4.48 5.11 21.31
C GLY A 73 5.12 3.83 20.74
N LEU A 74 4.76 3.43 19.52
CA LEU A 74 5.44 2.37 18.77
C LEU A 74 6.78 2.90 18.24
N HIS A 75 7.82 2.06 18.23
CA HIS A 75 9.21 2.52 18.05
C HIS A 75 9.80 2.20 16.67
N SER A 76 9.15 1.34 15.89
CA SER A 76 9.62 0.94 14.57
C SER A 76 8.46 0.70 13.61
N TYR A 77 8.75 0.76 12.30
CA TYR A 77 7.76 0.37 11.29
C TYR A 77 7.37 -1.11 11.42
N ALA A 78 8.30 -1.98 11.83
CA ALA A 78 8.00 -3.39 12.08
C ALA A 78 6.96 -3.53 13.21
N ASP A 79 7.14 -2.81 14.33
CA ASP A 79 6.17 -2.81 15.43
C ASP A 79 4.79 -2.32 14.97
N LEU A 80 4.74 -1.27 14.14
CA LEU A 80 3.49 -0.74 13.61
C LEU A 80 2.82 -1.71 12.62
N ALA A 81 3.58 -2.33 11.72
CA ALA A 81 3.04 -3.36 10.82
C ALA A 81 2.47 -4.55 11.62
N MET A 82 3.22 -5.04 12.60
CA MET A 82 2.76 -6.12 13.49
C MET A 82 1.51 -5.74 14.27
N ALA A 83 1.42 -4.52 14.78
CA ALA A 83 0.23 -4.01 15.45
C ALA A 83 -0.99 -3.99 14.52
N MET A 84 -0.80 -3.54 13.27
CA MET A 84 -1.86 -3.48 12.27
C MET A 84 -2.35 -4.87 11.88
N LEU A 85 -1.44 -5.76 11.50
CA LEU A 85 -1.75 -7.15 11.11
C LEU A 85 -2.39 -7.95 12.26
N THR A 86 -1.94 -7.73 13.50
CA THR A 86 -2.61 -8.30 14.69
C THR A 86 -4.04 -7.78 14.83
N SER A 87 -4.26 -6.47 14.64
CA SER A 87 -5.57 -5.82 14.83
C SER A 87 -6.65 -6.34 13.86
N ILE A 88 -6.25 -6.84 12.69
CA ILE A 88 -7.14 -7.43 11.70
C ILE A 88 -7.15 -8.97 11.70
N SER A 89 -6.45 -9.59 12.66
CA SER A 89 -6.34 -11.06 12.78
C SER A 89 -5.68 -11.75 11.59
N ALA A 90 -4.77 -11.06 10.88
CA ALA A 90 -4.00 -11.62 9.77
C ALA A 90 -2.83 -12.52 10.26
N LEU A 91 -2.44 -12.42 11.53
CA LEU A 91 -1.36 -13.22 12.12
C LEU A 91 -1.91 -14.41 12.92
N SER A 92 -1.19 -15.53 12.88
CA SER A 92 -1.46 -16.68 13.74
C SER A 92 -1.13 -16.37 15.21
N GLU A 93 -1.67 -17.18 16.13
CA GLU A 93 -1.54 -16.99 17.58
C GLU A 93 -0.10 -16.92 18.09
N GLU A 94 0.85 -17.54 17.39
CA GLU A 94 2.28 -17.52 17.75
C GLU A 94 2.99 -16.21 17.38
N TYR A 95 2.48 -15.49 16.37
CA TYR A 95 3.08 -14.26 15.86
C TYR A 95 2.33 -13.00 16.30
N LYS A 96 1.05 -13.11 16.66
CA LYS A 96 0.26 -11.94 17.02
C LYS A 96 0.84 -11.21 18.23
N ARG A 97 0.79 -9.88 18.17
CA ARG A 97 1.32 -8.98 19.21
C ARG A 97 0.23 -8.07 19.74
N GLU A 98 -0.64 -8.66 20.55
CA GLU A 98 -1.78 -7.99 21.18
C GLU A 98 -1.34 -6.73 21.96
N ASP A 99 -0.15 -6.78 22.59
CA ASP A 99 0.42 -5.63 23.30
C ASP A 99 0.73 -4.44 22.38
N LEU A 100 1.09 -4.69 21.12
CA LEU A 100 1.30 -3.65 20.12
C LEU A 100 -0.03 -3.18 19.51
N ALA A 101 -0.96 -4.10 19.24
CA ALA A 101 -2.30 -3.78 18.76
C ALA A 101 -3.09 -2.92 19.74
N GLU A 102 -3.04 -3.24 21.04
CA GLU A 102 -3.68 -2.45 22.11
C GLU A 102 -3.10 -1.03 22.19
N LYS A 103 -1.77 -0.88 22.05
CA LYS A 103 -1.13 0.45 21.99
C LYS A 103 -1.58 1.27 20.79
N LEU A 104 -1.67 0.64 19.62
CA LEU A 104 -2.17 1.30 18.43
C LEU A 104 -3.64 1.72 18.60
N HIS A 105 -4.50 0.79 19.01
CA HIS A 105 -5.93 1.00 19.16
C HIS A 105 -6.27 2.10 20.17
N SER A 106 -5.59 2.10 21.33
CA SER A 106 -5.79 3.10 22.38
C SER A 106 -5.45 4.53 21.94
N ASN A 107 -4.70 4.68 20.84
CA ASN A 107 -4.25 5.97 20.29
C ASN A 107 -4.90 6.32 18.94
N LEU A 108 -5.84 5.50 18.45
CA LEU A 108 -6.64 5.84 17.29
C LEU A 108 -7.59 6.99 17.64
N LYS A 109 -7.41 8.11 16.95
CA LYS A 109 -8.28 9.27 17.08
C LYS A 109 -9.64 8.98 16.47
N LYS A 110 -10.62 9.80 16.82
CA LYS A 110 -11.93 9.76 16.17
C LYS A 110 -11.81 10.03 14.68
N ASP A 111 -12.57 9.28 13.87
CA ASP A 111 -12.61 9.39 12.41
C ASP A 111 -11.22 9.13 11.75
N LEU A 112 -10.31 8.43 12.45
CA LEU A 112 -9.04 7.94 11.94
C LEU A 112 -9.14 6.44 11.68
N TYR A 113 -8.83 6.02 10.45
CA TYR A 113 -8.97 4.65 9.98
C TYR A 113 -7.62 4.08 9.58
N TYR A 114 -7.48 2.77 9.74
CA TYR A 114 -6.40 2.01 9.12
C TYR A 114 -6.39 2.23 7.61
N PRO A 115 -5.24 2.09 6.93
CA PRO A 115 -5.24 1.93 5.49
C PRO A 115 -6.04 0.68 5.09
N THR A 116 -6.54 0.65 3.86
CA THR A 116 -7.23 -0.53 3.35
C THR A 116 -6.20 -1.62 3.09
N GLU A 117 -6.39 -2.78 3.70
CA GLU A 117 -5.60 -3.99 3.44
C GLU A 117 -5.77 -4.43 1.98
N ASP A 118 -4.73 -5.04 1.41
CA ASP A 118 -4.62 -5.59 0.05
C ASP A 118 -4.67 -4.56 -1.09
N TYR A 119 -5.33 -3.43 -0.91
CA TYR A 119 -5.41 -2.41 -1.96
C TYR A 119 -4.24 -1.46 -1.90
N THR A 120 -3.62 -1.15 -3.04
CA THR A 120 -2.70 -0.01 -3.09
C THR A 120 -3.45 1.24 -2.67
N SER A 121 -2.98 1.89 -1.59
CA SER A 121 -3.63 3.07 -1.03
C SER A 121 -3.97 4.12 -2.09
N ILE A 122 -5.19 4.64 -2.04
CA ILE A 122 -5.66 5.66 -2.98
C ILE A 122 -4.79 6.94 -2.95
N PHE A 123 -4.17 7.24 -1.80
CA PHE A 123 -3.21 8.33 -1.66
C PHE A 123 -1.89 8.08 -2.42
N LEU A 124 -1.51 6.80 -2.59
CA LEU A 124 -0.33 6.39 -3.36
C LEU A 124 -0.63 6.28 -4.85
N LEU A 125 -1.83 5.82 -5.22
CA LEU A 125 -2.22 5.58 -6.63
C LEU A 125 -2.05 6.82 -7.51
N HIS A 126 -2.38 8.01 -7.02
CA HIS A 126 -2.13 9.24 -7.78
C HIS A 126 -0.64 9.47 -8.08
N LYS A 127 0.22 9.20 -7.09
CA LYS A 127 1.68 9.39 -7.21
C LYS A 127 2.30 8.34 -8.13
N LEU A 128 1.84 7.11 -8.02
CA LEU A 128 2.27 5.98 -8.84
C LEU A 128 1.85 6.16 -10.31
N LEU A 129 0.61 6.57 -10.56
CA LEU A 129 0.16 6.90 -11.91
C LEU A 129 1.02 8.00 -12.55
N LYS A 130 1.33 9.05 -11.79
CA LYS A 130 2.23 10.12 -12.25
C LYS A 130 3.65 9.60 -12.52
N LEU A 131 4.18 8.70 -11.68
CA LEU A 131 5.49 8.07 -11.87
C LEU A 131 5.52 7.25 -13.17
N LEU A 132 4.53 6.39 -13.38
CA LEU A 132 4.43 5.56 -14.60
C LEU A 132 4.30 6.42 -15.86
N GLY A 133 3.58 7.53 -15.81
CA GLY A 133 3.49 8.48 -16.92
C GLY A 133 4.73 9.37 -17.13
N SER A 134 5.65 9.45 -16.17
CA SER A 134 6.73 10.46 -16.15
C SER A 134 7.77 10.31 -17.27
N LYS A 135 7.90 9.10 -17.83
CA LYS A 135 8.83 8.78 -18.92
C LYS A 135 8.17 8.82 -20.31
N GLY A 136 6.96 9.35 -20.40
CA GLY A 136 6.22 9.48 -21.65
C GLY A 136 5.39 8.25 -22.01
N ALA A 137 5.24 7.30 -21.09
CA ALA A 137 4.36 6.15 -21.28
C ALA A 137 2.94 6.62 -21.60
N LYS A 138 2.36 6.07 -22.67
CA LYS A 138 0.97 6.34 -23.05
C LYS A 138 0.01 5.31 -22.51
N ASN A 139 0.51 4.09 -22.35
CA ASN A 139 -0.26 2.94 -21.92
C ASN A 139 0.32 2.37 -20.62
N LEU A 140 -0.60 1.92 -19.77
CA LEU A 140 -0.32 1.09 -18.61
C LEU A 140 -0.79 -0.32 -18.91
N TYR A 141 0.00 -1.31 -18.52
CA TYR A 141 -0.36 -2.71 -18.58
C TYR A 141 -0.56 -3.21 -17.16
N PHE A 142 -1.64 -3.93 -16.93
CA PHE A 142 -1.92 -4.53 -15.63
C PHE A 142 -2.17 -6.03 -15.72
N SER A 143 -1.90 -6.70 -14.62
CA SER A 143 -2.24 -8.11 -14.39
C SER A 143 -2.84 -8.24 -12.99
N GLU A 144 -4.06 -8.77 -12.93
CA GLU A 144 -4.86 -9.05 -11.74
C GLU A 144 -5.07 -10.58 -11.69
N PRO A 145 -4.39 -11.30 -10.78
CA PRO A 145 -4.29 -12.74 -10.83
C PRO A 145 -5.51 -13.49 -10.26
N ILE A 146 -6.34 -12.88 -9.41
CA ILE A 146 -7.45 -13.54 -8.71
C ILE A 146 -8.60 -13.84 -9.67
N LEU A 147 -8.96 -12.91 -10.56
CA LEU A 147 -9.93 -13.16 -11.63
C LEU A 147 -9.27 -13.41 -13.00
N ASP A 148 -7.95 -13.56 -13.05
CA ASP A 148 -7.15 -13.73 -14.26
C ASP A 148 -7.42 -12.63 -15.31
N THR A 149 -7.53 -11.39 -14.83
CA THR A 149 -7.83 -10.23 -15.68
C THR A 149 -6.54 -9.48 -16.00
N ASN A 150 -6.22 -9.44 -17.29
CA ASN A 150 -5.09 -8.70 -17.82
C ASN A 150 -5.60 -7.64 -18.80
N GLY A 151 -4.97 -6.47 -18.82
CA GLY A 151 -5.48 -5.40 -19.66
C GLY A 151 -4.55 -4.22 -19.83
N LEU A 152 -5.12 -3.21 -20.49
CA LEU A 152 -4.46 -1.96 -20.82
C LEU A 152 -5.31 -0.79 -20.37
N LEU A 153 -4.67 0.20 -19.76
CA LEU A 153 -5.25 1.50 -19.45
C LEU A 153 -4.46 2.60 -20.17
N GLN A 154 -5.10 3.71 -20.51
CA GLN A 154 -4.43 4.87 -21.11
C GLN A 154 -4.07 5.88 -20.03
N VAL A 155 -2.79 6.21 -19.87
CA VAL A 155 -2.26 7.06 -18.80
C VAL A 155 -3.05 8.37 -18.62
N ASN A 156 -3.36 9.05 -19.73
CA ASN A 156 -4.05 10.35 -19.70
C ASN A 156 -5.54 10.27 -19.34
N ASN A 157 -6.14 9.08 -19.43
CA ASN A 157 -7.56 8.83 -19.17
C ASN A 157 -7.77 8.02 -17.88
N THR A 158 -6.70 7.52 -17.27
CA THR A 158 -6.75 6.74 -16.04
C THR A 158 -6.76 7.67 -14.83
N THR A 159 -7.61 7.35 -13.88
CA THR A 159 -7.68 7.96 -12.56
C THR A 159 -7.24 6.94 -11.50
N PRO A 160 -6.93 7.39 -10.27
CA PRO A 160 -6.70 6.46 -9.16
C PRO A 160 -7.86 5.50 -8.90
N LEU A 161 -9.12 5.93 -9.14
CA LEU A 161 -10.29 5.07 -8.96
C LEU A 161 -10.35 3.96 -10.01
N ASP A 162 -9.98 4.24 -11.27
CA ASP A 162 -9.94 3.21 -12.30
C ASP A 162 -8.97 2.08 -11.95
N ILE A 163 -7.85 2.40 -11.28
CA ILE A 163 -6.89 1.41 -10.79
C ILE A 163 -7.43 0.68 -9.55
N TRP A 164 -8.05 1.42 -8.63
CA TRP A 164 -8.67 0.87 -7.43
C TRP A 164 -9.71 -0.22 -7.77
N ASP A 165 -10.59 0.07 -8.72
CA ASP A 165 -11.71 -0.78 -9.11
C ASP A 165 -11.28 -2.07 -9.81
N ILE A 166 -10.12 -2.09 -10.47
CA ILE A 166 -9.59 -3.30 -11.12
C ILE A 166 -8.66 -4.12 -10.23
N SER A 167 -8.30 -3.63 -9.04
CA SER A 167 -7.21 -4.23 -8.27
C SER A 167 -7.58 -5.56 -7.62
N ASN A 168 -8.86 -5.85 -7.37
CA ASN A 168 -9.36 -7.07 -6.69
C ASN A 168 -8.41 -7.66 -5.64
N ASN A 169 -7.86 -6.85 -4.72
CA ASN A 169 -6.82 -7.21 -3.73
C ASN A 169 -5.39 -7.44 -4.29
N GLU A 170 -5.21 -8.05 -5.46
CA GLU A 170 -3.89 -8.28 -6.04
C GLU A 170 -3.76 -7.67 -7.44
N LEU A 171 -2.76 -6.82 -7.64
CA LEU A 171 -2.56 -6.15 -8.91
C LEU A 171 -1.10 -5.80 -9.11
N ILE A 172 -0.58 -6.03 -10.31
CA ILE A 172 0.65 -5.40 -10.77
C ILE A 172 0.34 -4.47 -11.94
N ILE A 173 0.89 -3.25 -11.91
CA ILE A 173 0.79 -2.28 -13.00
C ILE A 173 2.18 -1.80 -13.40
N THR A 174 2.41 -1.70 -14.71
CA THR A 174 3.63 -1.13 -15.29
C THR A 174 3.32 -0.20 -16.47
N GLY A 175 4.19 0.76 -16.73
CA GLY A 175 4.19 1.53 -17.97
C GLY A 175 4.67 0.70 -19.17
N GLU A 176 4.44 1.19 -20.39
CA GLU A 176 4.89 0.56 -21.64
C GLU A 176 6.41 0.43 -21.77
N ASP A 177 7.16 1.33 -21.12
CA ASP A 177 8.61 1.29 -21.05
C ASP A 177 9.13 0.21 -20.08
N ASN A 178 8.25 -0.30 -19.21
CA ASN A 178 8.55 -1.25 -18.14
C ASN A 178 9.67 -0.75 -17.21
N GLU A 179 9.85 0.57 -17.06
CA GLU A 179 10.92 1.14 -16.22
C GLU A 179 10.57 1.04 -14.72
N TYR A 180 9.29 1.21 -14.41
CA TYR A 180 8.73 1.04 -13.08
C TYR A 180 7.50 0.16 -13.13
N ALA A 181 7.31 -0.60 -12.06
CA ALA A 181 6.07 -1.29 -11.80
C ALA A 181 5.71 -1.12 -10.32
N PHE A 182 4.42 -1.17 -10.00
CA PHE A 182 4.00 -1.33 -8.62
C PHE A 182 3.05 -2.51 -8.50
N MET A 183 3.08 -3.13 -7.32
CA MET A 183 2.34 -4.35 -7.03
C MET A 183 1.69 -4.24 -5.65
N SER A 184 0.37 -4.44 -5.56
CA SER A 184 -0.25 -4.70 -4.26
C SER A 184 0.11 -6.12 -3.79
N ILE A 185 0.17 -6.32 -2.49
CA ILE A 185 0.54 -7.60 -1.88
C ILE A 185 -0.63 -8.03 -0.99
N TYR A 186 -0.99 -9.30 -1.06
CA TYR A 186 -2.01 -9.92 -0.21
C TYR A 186 -1.63 -9.90 1.28
N ASP A 187 -2.62 -9.79 2.15
CA ASP A 187 -2.51 -9.63 3.60
C ASP A 187 -1.52 -8.52 3.99
N SER A 188 -1.61 -7.36 3.31
CA SER A 188 -0.66 -6.26 3.49
C SER A 188 -1.28 -4.86 3.49
N PHE A 189 -0.65 -3.97 4.25
CA PHE A 189 -0.86 -2.51 4.20
C PHE A 189 0.26 -1.80 3.43
N THR A 190 0.84 -2.48 2.45
CA THR A 190 1.97 -1.97 1.67
C THR A 190 1.83 -2.27 0.18
N THR A 191 2.54 -1.49 -0.62
CA THR A 191 2.66 -1.69 -2.07
C THR A 191 4.13 -1.81 -2.41
N LEU A 192 4.51 -2.80 -3.19
CA LEU A 192 5.88 -2.93 -3.67
C LEU A 192 6.07 -2.07 -4.92
N LEU A 193 7.02 -1.14 -4.87
CA LEU A 193 7.49 -0.40 -6.04
C LEU A 193 8.77 -1.04 -6.56
N LEU A 194 8.82 -1.33 -7.86
CA LEU A 194 9.93 -1.93 -8.57
C LEU A 194 10.53 -0.92 -9.56
N ALA A 195 11.85 -0.89 -9.66
CA ALA A 195 12.53 -0.02 -10.63
C ALA A 195 13.69 -0.75 -11.33
N LYS A 196 13.85 -0.47 -12.64
CA LYS A 196 15.02 -0.93 -13.39
C LYS A 196 16.31 -0.18 -13.03
N GLU A 197 16.17 1.03 -12.47
CA GLU A 197 17.31 1.78 -11.94
C GLU A 197 17.73 1.28 -10.55
N GLU A 198 18.98 1.55 -10.17
CA GLU A 198 19.55 1.07 -8.90
C GLU A 198 19.16 1.96 -7.71
N ASN A 199 18.84 3.22 -7.96
CA ASN A 199 18.60 4.22 -6.91
C ASN A 199 17.11 4.58 -6.76
N ILE A 200 16.32 3.63 -6.25
CA ILE A 200 14.90 3.86 -5.95
C ILE A 200 14.66 4.84 -4.80
N GLU A 201 15.66 5.09 -3.95
CA GLU A 201 15.55 6.05 -2.84
C GLU A 201 15.24 7.46 -3.36
N TYR A 202 15.86 7.87 -4.47
CA TYR A 202 15.55 9.14 -5.13
C TYR A 202 14.10 9.19 -5.61
N ILE A 203 13.58 8.10 -6.19
CA ILE A 203 12.18 8.00 -6.63
C ILE A 203 11.25 8.18 -5.44
N VAL A 204 11.44 7.39 -4.38
CA VAL A 204 10.64 7.44 -3.14
C VAL A 204 10.65 8.85 -2.54
N HIS A 205 11.83 9.48 -2.47
CA HIS A 205 11.95 10.84 -1.98
C HIS A 205 11.18 11.85 -2.86
N SER A 206 11.29 11.73 -4.19
CA SER A 206 10.58 12.60 -5.13
C SER A 206 9.05 12.44 -5.07
N MET A 207 8.58 11.22 -4.76
CA MET A 207 7.17 10.94 -4.53
C MET A 207 6.69 11.49 -3.19
N ASN A 208 7.59 11.79 -2.25
CA ASN A 208 7.28 12.21 -0.88
C ASN A 208 6.34 11.20 -0.20
N VAL A 209 6.78 9.94 -0.14
CA VAL A 209 6.06 8.83 0.51
C VAL A 209 6.97 8.14 1.52
N GLU A 210 6.39 7.51 2.52
CA GLU A 210 7.14 6.65 3.43
C GLU A 210 7.33 5.28 2.80
N ALA A 211 8.55 4.77 2.89
CA ALA A 211 8.88 3.46 2.37
C ALA A 211 10.04 2.83 3.12
N ILE A 212 10.18 1.52 2.96
CA ILE A 212 11.36 0.74 3.31
C ILE A 212 12.08 0.43 2.00
N ILE A 213 13.36 0.79 1.92
CA ILE A 213 14.18 0.49 0.73
C ILE A 213 14.67 -0.95 0.85
N CYS A 214 14.36 -1.78 -0.13
CA CYS A 214 14.74 -3.18 -0.11
C CYS A 214 16.25 -3.32 -0.33
N ASP A 215 16.91 -4.04 0.57
CA ASP A 215 18.28 -4.50 0.42
C ASP A 215 18.33 -6.00 0.08
N LYS A 216 19.53 -6.58 0.05
CA LYS A 216 19.76 -8.00 -0.25
C LYS A 216 19.21 -8.96 0.80
N LYS A 217 18.68 -8.47 1.92
CA LYS A 217 18.15 -9.26 3.04
C LYS A 217 16.68 -8.98 3.30
N THR A 218 16.08 -8.00 2.62
CA THR A 218 14.70 -7.59 2.87
C THR A 218 13.76 -8.65 2.33
N MET A 219 13.03 -9.29 3.23
CA MET A 219 12.04 -10.32 2.94
C MET A 219 10.64 -9.70 2.74
N ILE A 220 9.67 -10.46 2.24
CA ILE A 220 8.29 -10.00 2.09
C ILE A 220 7.62 -9.76 3.45
N ASP A 221 8.03 -10.52 4.45
CA ASP A 221 7.64 -10.49 5.86
C ASP A 221 8.63 -9.67 6.70
N TRP A 222 9.14 -8.57 6.13
CA TRP A 222 10.15 -7.63 6.67
C TRP A 222 9.92 -7.12 8.11
N TYR A 223 8.74 -7.36 8.66
CA TYR A 223 8.32 -6.96 10.00
C TYR A 223 8.61 -8.02 11.07
N PHE A 224 9.15 -9.19 10.71
CA PHE A 224 9.67 -10.20 11.65
C PHE A 224 11.15 -9.99 12.03
#